data_AF-A0A9D6T712-F1
#
_entry.id   AF-A0A9D6T712-F1
#
_cell.length_a   1.000
_cell.length_b   1.000
_cell.length_c   1.000
_cell.angle_alpha   90.00
_cell.angle_beta   90.00
_cell.angle_gamma   90.00
#
_symmetry.space_group_name_H-M   'P 1'
#
loop_
_entity.id
_entity.type
_entity.pdbx_description
1 polymer ?
#
loop_
_entity_poly.entity_id
_entity_poly.type
_entity_poly.pdbx_seq_one_letter_code
_entity_poly.pdbx_strand_id
1 'polypeptide(L)'
;MPRESFSTFGPKFMDIMVGVVLGLGFQWWPDLHEPWQYIAFVFVYLNLIDYWIDYSPSLKKFPPRRELDIMIDVFIVFTMFLLVYATKVSVPYLLGVFVVYRIADLFWLWRIRREHVIDERHTRFIDTWFRFDIIEAIVAGGLAAVATAQIMSPLIVMLVFVVFRVTTRLLESLRYRSVYFS
;
A
#
# COMPACT_ATOMS: atom_id res chain seq x y z
N MET A 1 5.61 -9.86 26.82
CA MET A 1 6.76 -8.99 26.46
C MET A 1 6.51 -7.58 27.00
N PRO A 2 7.54 -6.83 27.46
CA PRO A 2 7.36 -5.47 27.98
C PRO A 2 6.97 -4.49 26.86
N ARG A 3 6.04 -3.56 27.15
CA ARG A 3 5.47 -2.59 26.18
C ARG A 3 6.51 -1.72 25.45
N GLU A 4 7.67 -1.46 26.05
CA GLU A 4 8.73 -0.65 25.45
C GLU A 4 9.45 -1.33 24.27
N SER A 5 9.42 -2.65 24.19
CA SER A 5 10.03 -3.40 23.07
C SER A 5 9.26 -3.19 21.76
N PHE A 6 7.94 -3.03 21.82
CA PHE A 6 7.09 -2.92 20.62
C PHE A 6 7.16 -1.54 19.93
N SER A 7 7.35 -0.46 20.69
CA SER A 7 7.36 0.90 20.14
C SER A 7 8.59 1.19 19.25
N THR A 8 9.69 0.49 19.47
CA THR A 8 10.92 0.61 18.67
C THR A 8 11.07 -0.48 17.62
N PHE A 9 10.45 -1.64 17.85
CA PHE A 9 10.47 -2.76 16.90
C PHE A 9 9.75 -2.42 15.59
N GLY A 10 8.50 -1.94 15.65
CA GLY A 10 7.67 -1.69 14.46
C GLY A 10 8.34 -0.79 13.41
N PRO A 11 8.77 0.43 13.77
CA PRO A 11 9.42 1.33 12.80
C PRO A 11 10.70 0.74 12.20
N LYS A 12 11.58 0.13 13.02
CA LYS A 12 12.82 -0.47 12.54
C LYS A 12 12.57 -1.68 11.63
N PHE A 13 11.60 -2.52 11.99
CA PHE A 13 11.19 -3.66 11.17
C PHE A 13 10.71 -3.20 9.80
N MET A 14 9.83 -2.19 9.75
CA MET A 14 9.35 -1.64 8.47
C MET A 14 10.46 -1.02 7.62
N ASP A 15 11.34 -0.21 8.21
CA ASP A 15 12.44 0.42 7.48
C ASP A 15 13.33 -0.64 6.80
N ILE A 16 13.69 -1.71 7.54
CA ILE A 16 14.50 -2.81 7.01
C ILE A 16 13.74 -3.58 5.93
N MET A 17 12.50 -3.95 6.21
CA MET A 17 11.73 -4.82 5.31
C MET A 17 11.35 -4.13 4.01
N VAL A 18 10.98 -2.84 4.03
CA VAL A 18 10.76 -2.08 2.80
C VAL A 18 12.06 -2.03 1.99
N GLY A 19 13.21 -1.78 2.63
CA GLY A 19 14.52 -1.82 1.97
C GLY A 19 14.81 -3.18 1.30
N VAL A 20 14.51 -4.29 1.99
CA VAL A 20 14.64 -5.65 1.42
C VAL A 20 13.71 -5.85 0.24
N VAL A 21 12.43 -5.49 0.35
CA VAL A 21 11.43 -5.65 -0.71
C VAL A 21 11.81 -4.84 -1.95
N LEU A 22 12.24 -3.59 -1.77
CA LEU A 22 12.77 -2.78 -2.87
C LEU A 22 14.01 -3.47 -3.46
N GLY A 23 15.01 -3.82 -2.67
CA GLY A 23 16.21 -4.51 -3.15
C GLY A 23 15.91 -5.76 -4.01
N LEU A 24 14.97 -6.60 -3.57
CA LEU A 24 14.51 -7.77 -4.33
C LEU A 24 13.82 -7.38 -5.64
N GLY A 25 13.03 -6.31 -5.64
CA GLY A 25 12.42 -5.78 -6.86
C GLY A 25 13.45 -5.42 -7.93
N PHE A 26 14.54 -4.72 -7.56
CA PHE A 26 15.58 -4.39 -8.54
C PHE A 26 16.25 -5.63 -9.12
N GLN A 27 16.35 -6.73 -8.36
CA GLN A 27 16.88 -7.99 -8.87
C GLN A 27 15.97 -8.63 -9.94
N TRP A 28 14.66 -8.36 -9.91
CA TRP A 28 13.70 -8.88 -10.90
C TRP A 28 13.44 -7.93 -12.06
N TRP A 29 13.98 -6.71 -12.03
CA TRP A 29 13.87 -5.78 -13.15
C TRP A 29 14.37 -6.34 -14.50
N PRO A 30 15.47 -7.11 -14.56
CA PRO A 30 15.93 -7.71 -15.82
C PRO A 30 14.96 -8.75 -16.41
N ASP A 31 14.08 -9.33 -15.60
CA ASP A 31 13.10 -10.35 -16.02
C ASP A 31 11.83 -9.71 -16.64
N LEU A 32 11.74 -8.38 -16.68
CA LEU A 32 10.63 -7.68 -17.31
C LEU A 32 10.85 -7.63 -18.82
N HIS A 33 9.78 -7.89 -19.58
CA HIS A 33 9.81 -8.01 -21.04
C HIS A 33 8.71 -7.19 -21.72
N GLU A 34 7.55 -7.05 -21.10
CA GLU A 34 6.41 -6.37 -21.70
C GLU A 34 6.31 -4.90 -21.24
N PRO A 35 5.88 -3.96 -22.11
CA PRO A 35 5.80 -2.53 -21.78
C PRO A 35 5.00 -2.22 -20.51
N TRP A 36 3.92 -2.96 -20.25
CA TRP A 36 3.09 -2.74 -19.06
C TRP A 36 3.82 -3.14 -17.78
N GLN A 37 4.75 -4.09 -17.84
CA GLN A 37 5.51 -4.57 -16.68
C GLN A 37 6.44 -3.49 -16.14
N TYR A 38 7.12 -2.75 -17.01
CA TYR A 38 7.97 -1.63 -16.60
C TYR A 38 7.15 -0.51 -15.94
N ILE A 39 5.98 -0.19 -16.51
CA ILE A 39 5.06 0.80 -15.92
C ILE A 39 4.57 0.32 -14.56
N ALA A 40 4.14 -0.94 -14.48
CA ALA A 40 3.69 -1.56 -13.24
C ALA A 40 4.79 -1.54 -12.17
N PHE A 41 6.02 -1.88 -12.55
CA PHE A 41 7.16 -1.89 -11.65
C PHE A 41 7.44 -0.52 -11.06
N VAL A 42 7.63 0.50 -11.91
CA VAL A 42 7.91 1.87 -11.45
C VAL A 42 6.80 2.36 -10.52
N PHE A 43 5.56 2.09 -10.88
CA PHE A 43 4.40 2.49 -10.10
C PHE A 43 4.30 1.77 -8.75
N VAL A 44 4.49 0.44 -8.72
CA VAL A 44 4.54 -0.33 -7.47
C VAL A 44 5.65 0.20 -6.57
N TYR A 45 6.81 0.49 -7.15
CA TYR A 45 7.94 1.08 -6.44
C TYR A 45 7.60 2.40 -5.75
N LEU A 46 7.00 3.34 -6.51
CA LEU A 46 6.58 4.62 -5.96
C LEU A 46 5.54 4.44 -4.86
N ASN A 47 4.61 3.49 -5.02
CA ASN A 47 3.61 3.20 -4.01
C ASN A 47 4.22 2.65 -2.70
N LEU A 48 5.23 1.78 -2.78
CA LEU A 48 5.96 1.28 -1.61
C LEU A 48 6.72 2.41 -0.90
N ILE A 49 7.33 3.33 -1.65
CA ILE A 49 8.02 4.50 -1.08
C ILE A 49 7.01 5.44 -0.41
N ASP A 50 5.90 5.74 -1.08
CA ASP A 50 4.80 6.57 -0.53
C ASP A 50 4.28 5.98 0.78
N TYR A 51 4.02 4.67 0.80
CA TYR A 51 3.61 4.00 2.03
C TYR A 51 4.66 4.14 3.12
N TRP A 52 5.94 3.92 2.82
CA TRP A 52 7.00 4.05 3.81
C TRP A 52 7.06 5.45 4.44
N ILE A 53 6.91 6.50 3.61
CA ILE A 53 6.89 7.90 4.04
C ILE A 53 5.71 8.17 4.99
N ASP A 54 4.52 7.65 4.70
CA ASP A 54 3.32 7.88 5.52
C ASP A 54 3.27 6.98 6.77
N TYR A 55 3.79 5.76 6.64
CA TYR A 55 3.67 4.72 7.65
C TYR A 55 4.69 4.84 8.77
N SER A 56 5.94 5.21 8.46
CA SER A 56 6.99 5.34 9.49
C SER A 56 6.66 6.40 10.57
N PRO A 57 6.16 7.60 10.23
CA PRO A 57 5.64 8.55 11.21
C PRO A 57 4.40 8.04 11.95
N SER A 58 3.52 7.32 11.24
CA SER A 58 2.27 6.80 11.82
C SER A 58 2.54 5.71 12.87
N LEU A 59 3.49 4.80 12.65
CA LEU A 59 3.90 3.80 13.64
C LEU A 59 4.53 4.42 14.89
N LYS A 60 5.28 5.52 14.76
CA LYS A 60 5.82 6.25 15.91
C LYS A 60 4.70 6.85 16.75
N LYS A 61 3.63 7.32 16.10
CA LYS A 61 2.47 7.93 16.76
C LYS A 61 1.48 6.91 17.32
N PHE A 62 1.27 5.81 16.60
CA PHE A 62 0.34 4.73 16.92
C PHE A 62 1.11 3.40 17.01
N PRO A 63 1.91 3.21 18.06
CA PRO A 63 2.73 2.01 18.17
C PRO A 63 1.86 0.77 18.36
N PRO A 64 2.32 -0.40 17.87
CA PRO A 64 1.62 -1.67 18.04
C PRO A 64 1.48 -2.00 19.54
N ARG A 65 0.29 -2.47 19.92
CA ARG A 65 -0.05 -2.78 21.33
C ARG A 65 -0.20 -4.28 21.57
N ARG A 66 -0.45 -5.05 20.51
CA ARG A 66 -0.70 -6.50 20.56
C ARG A 66 0.11 -7.21 19.49
N GLU A 67 0.33 -8.50 19.69
CA GLU A 67 0.98 -9.38 18.69
C GLU A 67 0.23 -9.37 17.35
N LEU A 68 -1.10 -9.24 17.38
CA LEU A 68 -1.92 -9.10 16.18
C LEU A 68 -1.49 -7.91 15.31
N ASP A 69 -1.08 -6.79 15.90
CA ASP A 69 -0.64 -5.61 15.14
C ASP A 69 0.64 -5.93 14.36
N ILE A 70 1.56 -6.66 15.00
CA ILE A 70 2.80 -7.12 14.35
C ILE A 70 2.49 -8.11 13.23
N MET A 71 1.52 -9.00 13.42
CA MET A 71 1.09 -9.90 12.36
C MET A 71 0.51 -9.15 11.16
N ILE A 72 -0.22 -8.06 11.40
CA ILE A 72 -0.72 -7.18 10.33
C ILE A 72 0.44 -6.50 9.62
N ASP A 73 1.42 -5.95 10.34
CA ASP A 73 2.60 -5.30 9.75
C ASP A 73 3.40 -6.29 8.87
N VAL A 74 3.61 -7.51 9.37
CA VAL A 74 4.25 -8.60 8.61
C VAL A 74 3.44 -8.97 7.37
N PHE A 75 2.11 -9.04 7.48
CA PHE A 75 1.24 -9.34 6.35
C PHE A 75 1.25 -8.22 5.30
N ILE A 76 1.31 -6.95 5.73
CA ILE A 76 1.45 -5.81 4.82
C ILE A 76 2.79 -5.89 4.08
N VAL A 77 3.90 -6.12 4.78
CA VAL A 77 5.21 -6.33 4.15
C VAL A 77 5.18 -7.50 3.16
N PHE A 78 4.53 -8.60 3.51
CA PHE A 78 4.39 -9.75 2.61
C PHE A 78 3.58 -9.39 1.36
N THR A 79 2.50 -8.62 1.48
CA THR A 79 1.72 -8.16 0.32
C THR A 79 2.49 -7.14 -0.54
N MET A 80 3.38 -6.32 0.05
CA MET A 80 4.31 -5.48 -0.72
C MET A 80 5.30 -6.31 -1.54
N PHE A 81 5.86 -7.37 -0.94
CA PHE A 81 6.69 -8.33 -1.67
C PHE A 81 5.92 -8.95 -2.83
N LEU A 82 4.68 -9.40 -2.58
CA LEU A 82 3.82 -9.95 -3.63
C LEU A 82 3.49 -8.92 -4.71
N LEU A 83 3.31 -7.64 -4.38
CA LEU A 83 3.04 -6.58 -5.34
C LEU A 83 4.20 -6.42 -6.33
N VAL A 84 5.42 -6.38 -5.81
CA VAL A 84 6.64 -6.31 -6.63
C VAL A 84 6.76 -7.57 -7.49
N TYR A 85 6.56 -8.75 -6.90
CA TYR A 85 6.58 -10.02 -7.63
C TYR A 85 5.50 -10.08 -8.72
N ALA A 86 4.32 -9.50 -8.49
CA ALA A 86 3.22 -9.55 -9.43
C ALA A 86 3.50 -8.80 -10.74
N THR A 87 4.46 -7.85 -10.73
CA THR A 87 4.86 -7.08 -11.92
C THR A 87 5.40 -7.97 -13.04
N LYS A 88 5.98 -9.14 -12.72
CA LYS A 88 6.44 -10.12 -13.71
C LYS A 88 5.44 -11.22 -14.06
N VAL A 89 4.29 -11.27 -13.39
CA VAL A 89 3.33 -12.37 -13.54
C VAL A 89 2.23 -12.00 -14.54
N SER A 90 1.29 -11.15 -14.14
CA SER A 90 0.18 -10.72 -14.99
C SER A 90 -0.56 -9.54 -14.36
N VAL A 91 -1.23 -8.73 -15.18
CA VAL A 91 -2.05 -7.60 -14.71
C VAL A 91 -3.17 -8.04 -13.75
N PRO A 92 -3.97 -9.10 -14.03
CA PRO A 92 -4.99 -9.55 -13.08
C PRO A 92 -4.41 -9.94 -11.73
N TYR A 93 -3.25 -10.63 -11.73
CA TYR A 93 -2.59 -11.03 -10.49
C TYR A 93 -2.10 -9.81 -9.70
N LEU A 94 -1.49 -8.83 -10.37
CA LEU A 94 -1.05 -7.58 -9.76
C LEU A 94 -2.20 -6.79 -9.13
N LEU A 95 -3.31 -6.64 -9.85
CA LEU A 95 -4.49 -5.96 -9.33
C LEU A 95 -5.13 -6.73 -8.17
N GLY A 96 -5.15 -8.06 -8.23
CA GLY A 96 -5.62 -8.91 -7.14
C GLY A 96 -4.78 -8.75 -5.88
N VAL A 97 -3.44 -8.79 -6.01
CA VAL A 97 -2.54 -8.55 -4.87
C VAL A 97 -2.71 -7.13 -4.33
N PHE A 98 -2.91 -6.14 -5.19
CA PHE A 98 -3.20 -4.77 -4.76
C PHE A 98 -4.48 -4.66 -3.94
N VAL A 99 -5.54 -5.38 -4.31
CA VAL A 99 -6.77 -5.45 -3.50
C VAL A 99 -6.47 -6.04 -2.12
N VAL A 100 -5.71 -7.14 -2.06
CA VAL A 100 -5.32 -7.77 -0.78
C VAL A 100 -4.50 -6.80 0.08
N TYR A 101 -3.56 -6.07 -0.52
CA TYR A 101 -2.80 -5.01 0.14
C TYR A 101 -3.70 -3.93 0.74
N ARG A 102 -4.70 -3.45 -0.01
CA ARG A 102 -5.67 -2.47 0.50
C ARG A 102 -6.54 -3.00 1.63
N ILE A 103 -6.93 -4.27 1.57
CA ILE A 103 -7.66 -4.91 2.66
C ILE A 103 -6.78 -4.96 3.93
N ALA A 104 -5.50 -5.30 3.80
CA ALA A 104 -4.57 -5.31 4.92
C ALA A 104 -4.45 -3.90 5.57
N ASP A 105 -4.34 -2.86 4.73
CA ASP A 105 -4.26 -1.47 5.18
C ASP A 105 -5.55 -1.02 5.89
N LEU A 106 -6.73 -1.39 5.36
CA LEU A 106 -8.02 -1.14 6.01
C LEU A 106 -8.11 -1.79 7.40
N PHE A 107 -7.62 -3.02 7.55
CA PHE A 107 -7.56 -3.68 8.86
C PHE A 107 -6.65 -2.92 9.82
N TRP A 108 -5.51 -2.44 9.35
CA TRP A 108 -4.58 -1.65 10.13
C TRP A 108 -5.19 -0.31 10.58
N LEU A 109 -5.82 0.44 9.67
CA LEU A 109 -6.51 1.70 9.97
C LEU A 109 -7.67 1.50 10.96
N TRP A 110 -8.46 0.44 10.78
CA TRP A 110 -9.55 0.09 11.69
C TRP A 110 -9.05 -0.21 13.10
N ARG A 111 -7.91 -0.91 13.22
CA ARG A 111 -7.26 -1.21 14.50
C ARG A 111 -6.82 0.07 15.21
N ILE A 112 -6.12 0.98 14.52
CA ILE A 112 -5.72 2.27 15.08
C ILE A 112 -6.94 3.00 15.63
N ARG A 113 -8.02 3.05 14.85
CA ARG A 113 -9.28 3.70 15.25
C ARG A 113 -9.87 3.15 16.54
N ARG A 114 -9.75 1.84 16.75
CA ARG A 114 -10.34 1.15 17.90
C ARG A 114 -9.48 1.22 19.15
N GLU A 115 -8.15 1.24 18.99
CA GLU A 115 -7.23 1.03 20.11
C GLU A 115 -6.54 2.30 20.62
N HIS A 116 -6.46 3.34 19.80
CA HIS A 116 -5.79 4.59 20.15
C HIS A 116 -6.81 5.71 20.34
N VAL A 117 -6.53 6.61 21.28
CA VAL A 117 -7.28 7.87 21.40
C VAL A 117 -6.75 8.78 20.31
N ILE A 118 -7.65 9.24 19.44
CA ILE A 118 -7.31 9.93 18.19
C ILE A 118 -7.92 11.32 18.25
N ASP A 119 -7.07 12.36 18.12
CA ASP A 119 -7.55 13.74 18.00
C ASP A 119 -8.31 13.95 16.68
N GLU A 120 -9.21 14.93 16.62
CA GLU A 120 -10.05 15.21 15.44
C GLU A 120 -9.27 15.37 14.12
N ARG A 121 -8.04 15.89 14.17
CA ARG A 121 -7.18 16.02 12.98
C ARG A 121 -6.74 14.66 12.43
N HIS A 122 -6.45 13.71 13.31
CA HIS A 122 -6.03 12.35 12.95
C HIS A 122 -7.23 11.47 12.58
N THR A 123 -8.42 11.75 13.14
CA THR A 123 -9.66 11.08 12.71
C THR A 123 -9.96 11.40 11.25
N ARG A 124 -9.81 12.67 10.83
CA ARG A 124 -9.96 13.04 9.42
C ARG A 124 -8.95 12.37 8.49
N PHE A 125 -7.72 12.17 8.95
CA PHE A 125 -6.71 11.40 8.22
C PHE A 125 -7.18 9.95 8.03
N ILE A 126 -7.46 9.25 9.13
CA ILE A 126 -7.87 7.84 9.11
C ILE A 126 -9.14 7.65 8.27
N ASP A 127 -10.14 8.51 8.43
CA ASP A 127 -11.39 8.43 7.66
C ASP A 127 -11.18 8.70 6.16
N THR A 128 -10.22 9.56 5.80
CA THR A 128 -9.90 9.83 4.40
C THR A 128 -9.25 8.60 3.77
N TRP A 129 -8.20 8.09 4.39
CA TRP A 129 -7.50 6.89 3.94
C TRP A 129 -8.42 5.67 3.86
N PHE A 130 -9.22 5.44 4.89
CA PHE A 130 -10.17 4.33 4.92
C PHE A 130 -11.17 4.38 3.75
N ARG A 131 -11.67 5.57 3.39
CA ARG A 131 -12.57 5.72 2.23
C ARG A 131 -11.86 5.48 0.91
N PHE A 132 -10.65 6.03 0.75
CA PHE A 132 -9.90 5.89 -0.50
C PHE A 132 -9.41 4.46 -0.69
N ASP A 133 -8.97 3.76 0.35
CA ASP A 133 -8.57 2.35 0.26
C ASP A 133 -9.74 1.44 -0.17
N ILE A 134 -10.96 1.71 0.30
CA ILE A 134 -12.17 0.99 -0.17
C ILE A 134 -12.41 1.28 -1.65
N ILE A 135 -12.39 2.55 -2.06
CA ILE A 135 -12.62 2.96 -3.45
C ILE A 135 -11.58 2.30 -4.35
N GLU A 136 -10.32 2.27 -3.93
CA GLU A 136 -9.23 1.67 -4.68
C GLU A 136 -9.31 0.17 -4.77
N ALA A 137 -9.67 -0.51 -3.69
CA ALA A 137 -9.90 -1.95 -3.70
C ALA A 137 -11.03 -2.32 -4.67
N ILE A 138 -12.13 -1.56 -4.68
CA ILE A 138 -13.26 -1.79 -5.59
C ILE A 138 -12.85 -1.58 -7.04
N VAL A 139 -12.18 -0.46 -7.35
CA VAL A 139 -11.78 -0.15 -8.73
C VAL A 139 -10.71 -1.12 -9.22
N ALA A 140 -9.72 -1.45 -8.41
CA ALA A 140 -8.71 -2.46 -8.75
C ALA A 140 -9.34 -3.84 -8.98
N GLY A 141 -10.30 -4.25 -8.13
CA GLY A 141 -11.05 -5.50 -8.32
C GLY A 141 -11.86 -5.50 -9.63
N GLY A 142 -12.51 -4.39 -9.97
CA GLY A 142 -13.20 -4.23 -11.24
C GLY A 142 -12.25 -4.32 -12.44
N LEU A 143 -11.11 -3.62 -12.38
CA LEU A 143 -10.08 -3.69 -13.43
C LEU A 143 -9.46 -5.09 -13.54
N ALA A 144 -9.30 -5.82 -12.43
CA ALA A 144 -8.83 -7.20 -12.42
C ALA A 144 -9.81 -8.12 -13.17
N ALA A 145 -11.12 -7.94 -12.96
CA ALA A 145 -12.14 -8.68 -13.68
C ALA A 145 -12.12 -8.38 -15.19
N VAL A 146 -11.99 -7.10 -15.57
CA VAL A 146 -11.86 -6.67 -16.98
C VAL A 146 -10.62 -7.27 -17.64
N ALA A 147 -9.48 -7.25 -16.94
CA ALA A 147 -8.23 -7.82 -17.42
C ALA A 147 -8.31 -9.35 -17.55
N THR A 148 -8.98 -10.03 -16.61
CA THR A 148 -9.18 -11.49 -16.65
C THR A 148 -10.07 -11.90 -17.81
N ALA A 149 -11.11 -11.12 -18.11
CA ALA A 149 -11.98 -11.32 -19.26
C ALA A 149 -11.31 -10.96 -20.61
N GLN A 150 -10.06 -10.48 -20.60
CA GLN A 150 -9.28 -10.08 -21.78
C GLN A 150 -10.00 -9.07 -22.68
N ILE A 151 -10.84 -8.21 -22.11
CA ILE A 151 -11.64 -7.22 -22.84
C ILE A 151 -10.74 -6.08 -23.39
N MET A 152 -9.63 -5.78 -22.70
CA MET A 152 -8.70 -4.71 -23.03
C MET A 152 -7.26 -5.21 -22.97
N SER A 153 -6.34 -4.55 -23.68
CA SER A 153 -4.92 -4.89 -23.60
C SER A 153 -4.37 -4.64 -22.19
N PRO A 154 -3.41 -5.46 -21.71
CA PRO A 154 -2.81 -5.28 -20.38
C PRO A 154 -2.25 -3.88 -20.15
N LEU A 155 -1.66 -3.29 -21.19
CA LEU A 155 -1.11 -1.93 -21.14
C LEU A 155 -2.19 -0.88 -20.88
N ILE A 156 -3.34 -0.96 -21.55
CA ILE A 156 -4.45 -0.01 -21.33
C ILE A 156 -4.99 -0.13 -19.91
N VAL A 157 -5.20 -1.37 -19.43
CA VAL A 157 -5.67 -1.59 -18.05
C VAL A 157 -4.68 -0.98 -17.04
N MET A 158 -3.38 -1.20 -17.23
CA MET A 158 -2.35 -0.62 -16.37
C MET A 158 -2.33 0.91 -16.41
N LEU A 159 -2.44 1.52 -17.59
CA LEU A 159 -2.50 2.98 -17.70
C LEU A 159 -3.72 3.57 -17.00
N VAL A 160 -4.90 2.96 -17.18
CA VAL A 160 -6.12 3.37 -16.48
C VAL A 160 -5.94 3.24 -14.97
N PHE A 161 -5.36 2.13 -14.50
CA PHE A 161 -5.09 1.92 -13.08
C PHE A 161 -4.14 2.98 -12.50
N VAL A 162 -3.04 3.29 -13.20
CA VAL A 162 -2.07 4.30 -12.79
C VAL A 162 -2.71 5.69 -12.74
N VAL A 163 -3.43 6.10 -13.79
CA VAL A 163 -4.11 7.42 -13.83
C VAL A 163 -5.12 7.52 -12.70
N PHE A 164 -5.89 6.47 -12.48
CA PHE A 164 -6.84 6.42 -11.38
C PHE A 164 -6.15 6.60 -10.02
N ARG A 165 -5.06 5.86 -9.75
CA ARG A 165 -4.34 5.97 -8.47
C ARG A 165 -3.67 7.33 -8.28
N VAL A 166 -3.09 7.91 -9.33
CA VAL A 166 -2.53 9.27 -9.25
C VAL A 166 -3.65 10.25 -8.90
N THR A 167 -4.82 10.09 -9.49
CA THR A 167 -5.99 10.95 -9.22
C THR A 167 -6.47 10.80 -7.77
N THR A 168 -6.62 9.58 -7.26
CA THR A 168 -7.03 9.35 -5.86
C THR A 168 -6.00 9.90 -4.89
N ARG A 169 -4.70 9.73 -5.17
CA ARG A 169 -3.60 10.28 -4.36
C ARG A 169 -3.62 11.80 -4.29
N LEU A 170 -3.89 12.47 -5.41
CA LEU A 170 -4.06 13.92 -5.45
C LEU A 170 -5.28 14.36 -4.63
N LEU A 171 -6.40 13.64 -4.73
CA LEU A 171 -7.62 13.93 -3.96
C LEU A 171 -7.44 13.70 -2.45
N GLU A 172 -6.72 12.64 -2.05
CA GLU A 172 -6.31 12.38 -0.67
C GLU A 172 -5.52 13.58 -0.10
N SER A 173 -4.49 14.00 -0.84
CA SER A 173 -3.63 15.13 -0.46
C SER A 173 -4.41 16.44 -0.30
N LEU A 174 -5.29 16.75 -1.26
CA LEU A 174 -6.15 17.94 -1.21
C LEU A 174 -7.12 17.92 -0.02
N ARG A 175 -7.70 16.75 0.29
CA ARG A 175 -8.66 16.60 1.39
C ARG A 175 -8.00 16.70 2.75
N TYR A 176 -6.76 16.21 2.88
CA TYR A 176 -6.01 16.24 4.13
C TYR A 176 -5.30 17.58 4.38
N ARG A 177 -4.95 18.35 3.34
CA ARG A 177 -4.31 19.67 3.44
C ARG A 177 -2.97 19.71 4.21
N SER A 178 -2.33 18.57 4.50
CA SER A 178 -1.03 18.56 5.19
C SER A 178 -0.07 17.46 4.73
N VAL A 179 0.11 17.32 3.42
CA VAL A 179 1.23 16.52 2.90
C VAL A 179 2.52 17.35 2.79
N TYR A 180 2.50 18.69 2.87
CA TYR A 180 3.73 19.48 2.65
C TYR A 180 3.98 20.73 3.49
N PHE A 181 3.13 21.12 4.44
CA PHE A 181 3.39 22.32 5.23
C PHE A 181 3.01 22.12 6.69
N SER A 182 3.97 21.58 7.45
CA SER A 182 4.19 21.97 8.85
C SER A 182 4.93 23.30 8.87
#